data_AF-A0A1B6IWV8-F1
#
_entry.id   AF-A0A1B6IWV8-F1
#
_cell.length_a   1.000
_cell.length_b   1.000
_cell.length_c   1.000
_cell.angle_alpha   90.00
_cell.angle_beta   90.00
_cell.angle_gamma   90.00
#
_symmetry.space_group_name_H-M   'P 1'
#
loop_
_entity.id
_entity.type
_entity.pdbx_description
1 polymer ?
#
loop_
_entity_poly.entity_id
_entity_poly.type
_entity_poly.pdbx_seq_one_letter_code
_entity_poly.pdbx_strand_id
1 'polypeptide(L)'
;CSRLKAGDQISTSDVFEVTGIVPNHWIKGLMEVCESKDYQKLEDYIDKMMMEAYSASQILDQVQKSVIDSLELTDVQKANICEKIAVCSWRLQDGASEFLQLMDLCYTIVKAHKSVTV
;
A
#
# COMPACT_ATOMS: atom_id res chain seq x y z
N CYS A 1 -4.44 27.23 3.79
CA CYS A 1 -5.68 26.44 3.81
C CYS A 1 -6.94 27.20 4.30
N SER A 2 -6.84 28.29 5.08
CA SER A 2 -8.02 29.09 5.51
C SER A 2 -8.78 29.85 4.40
N ARG A 3 -8.22 29.96 3.20
CA ARG A 3 -8.87 30.59 2.03
C ARG A 3 -9.78 29.64 1.25
N LEU A 4 -9.60 28.32 1.39
CA LEU A 4 -10.38 27.30 0.63
C LEU A 4 -11.66 26.91 1.36
N LYS A 5 -11.65 26.90 2.70
CA LYS A 5 -12.86 26.83 3.52
C LYS A 5 -13.11 28.18 4.15
N ALA A 6 -14.14 28.88 3.69
CA ALA A 6 -14.54 30.21 4.15
C ALA A 6 -15.11 30.18 5.59
N GLY A 7 -14.26 29.89 6.59
CA GLY A 7 -14.62 29.91 8.01
C GLY A 7 -15.03 28.58 8.64
N ASP A 8 -14.88 27.46 7.93
CA ASP A 8 -15.22 26.13 8.45
C ASP A 8 -14.01 25.45 9.13
N GLN A 9 -14.24 24.58 10.10
CA GLN A 9 -13.15 23.91 10.84
C GLN A 9 -12.41 22.91 9.94
N ILE A 10 -11.07 22.92 10.00
CA ILE A 10 -10.23 21.99 9.24
C ILE A 10 -10.37 20.59 9.86
N SER A 11 -10.95 19.65 9.11
CA SER A 11 -11.03 18.24 9.52
C SER A 11 -9.84 17.44 8.97
N THR A 12 -9.62 16.24 9.50
CA THR A 12 -8.57 15.33 9.00
C THR A 12 -8.78 14.94 7.54
N SER A 13 -10.04 14.85 7.08
CA SER A 13 -10.38 14.60 5.67
C SER A 13 -9.88 15.71 4.75
N ASP A 14 -9.97 16.98 5.18
CA ASP A 14 -9.46 18.12 4.41
C ASP A 14 -7.94 18.06 4.26
N VAL A 15 -7.24 17.49 5.26
CA VAL A 15 -5.80 17.27 5.21
C VAL A 15 -5.46 16.14 4.24
N PHE A 16 -6.19 15.01 4.26
CA PHE A 16 -5.97 13.90 3.33
C PHE A 16 -6.16 14.31 1.85
N GLU A 17 -7.21 15.08 1.56
CA GLU A 17 -7.50 15.58 0.21
C GLU A 17 -6.39 16.49 -0.33
N VAL A 18 -5.80 17.32 0.53
CA VAL A 18 -4.71 18.25 0.14
C VAL A 18 -3.34 17.56 0.09
N THR A 19 -3.13 16.52 0.90
CA THR A 19 -1.82 15.85 1.03
C THR A 19 -1.62 14.71 0.05
N GLY A 20 -2.69 14.18 -0.57
CA GLY A 20 -2.62 13.01 -1.43
C GLY A 20 -2.23 11.72 -0.69
N ILE A 21 -2.33 11.73 0.64
CA ILE A 21 -2.07 10.56 1.49
C ILE A 21 -3.23 9.59 1.31
N VAL A 22 -2.90 8.34 0.96
CA VAL A 22 -3.87 7.25 0.87
C VAL A 22 -4.53 7.03 2.24
N PRO A 23 -5.86 6.98 2.32
CA PRO A 23 -6.55 6.68 3.57
C PRO A 23 -6.17 5.30 4.13
N ASN A 24 -5.97 5.21 5.45
CA ASN A 24 -5.53 3.98 6.13
C ASN A 24 -6.43 2.75 5.85
N HIS A 25 -7.72 2.93 5.55
CA HIS A 25 -8.62 1.82 5.26
C HIS A 25 -8.23 1.07 3.98
N TRP A 26 -7.67 1.76 2.99
CA TRP A 26 -7.18 1.15 1.74
C TRP A 26 -5.94 0.29 1.99
N ILE A 27 -4.99 0.81 2.76
CA ILE A 27 -3.77 0.07 3.10
C ILE A 27 -4.10 -1.15 3.96
N LYS A 28 -4.96 -0.98 4.97
CA LYS A 28 -5.39 -2.09 5.82
C LYS A 28 -6.13 -3.16 5.02
N GLY A 29 -7.07 -2.75 4.16
CA GLY A 29 -7.79 -3.69 3.31
C GLY A 29 -6.87 -4.43 2.32
N LEU A 30 -5.83 -3.76 1.79
CA LEU A 30 -4.84 -4.41 0.94
C LEU A 30 -4.08 -5.51 1.69
N MET A 31 -3.67 -5.24 2.93
CA MET A 31 -3.00 -6.23 3.79
C MET A 31 -3.93 -7.39 4.13
N GLU A 32 -5.19 -7.13 4.50
CA GLU A 32 -6.21 -8.15 4.79
C GLU A 32 -6.45 -9.08 3.57
N VAL A 33 -6.51 -8.52 2.36
CA VAL A 33 -6.68 -9.31 1.12
C VAL A 33 -5.40 -10.10 0.78
N CYS A 34 -4.22 -9.56 1.07
CA CYS A 34 -2.97 -10.31 0.96
C CYS A 34 -2.92 -11.51 1.92
N GLU A 35 -3.46 -11.36 3.13
CA GLU A 35 -3.56 -12.44 4.12
C GLU A 35 -4.60 -13.50 3.73
N SER A 36 -5.70 -13.09 3.08
CA SER A 36 -6.76 -14.01 2.66
C SER A 36 -6.34 -14.97 1.54
N LYS A 37 -5.21 -14.70 0.86
CA LYS A 37 -4.63 -15.54 -0.21
C LYS A 37 -5.56 -15.75 -1.42
N ASP A 38 -6.51 -14.83 -1.61
CA ASP A 38 -7.47 -14.87 -2.70
C ASP A 38 -6.99 -13.92 -3.80
N TYR A 39 -6.30 -14.48 -4.80
CA TYR A 39 -5.67 -13.70 -5.85
C TYR A 39 -6.66 -12.93 -6.73
N GLN A 40 -7.88 -13.46 -6.90
CA GLN A 40 -8.92 -12.74 -7.65
C GLN A 40 -9.38 -11.51 -6.88
N LYS A 41 -9.62 -11.66 -5.57
CA LYS A 41 -9.97 -10.52 -4.71
C LYS A 41 -8.85 -9.50 -4.63
N LEU A 42 -7.60 -9.94 -4.68
CA LEU A 42 -6.44 -9.06 -4.69
C LEU A 42 -6.39 -8.20 -5.95
N GLU A 43 -6.56 -8.82 -7.12
CA GLU A 43 -6.61 -8.12 -8.40
C GLU A 43 -7.76 -7.10 -8.42
N ASP A 44 -8.97 -7.53 -8.06
CA ASP A 44 -10.15 -6.65 -7.99
C ASP A 44 -9.97 -5.49 -7.00
N TYR A 45 -9.20 -5.70 -5.92
CA TYR A 45 -8.95 -4.68 -4.91
C TYR A 45 -7.90 -3.66 -5.39
N ILE A 46 -6.84 -4.12 -6.05
CA ILE A 46 -5.84 -3.24 -6.67
C ILE A 46 -6.50 -2.41 -7.77
N ASP A 47 -7.34 -3.00 -8.63
CA ASP A 47 -8.07 -2.27 -9.65
C ASP A 47 -8.95 -1.17 -9.07
N LYS A 48 -9.66 -1.45 -7.98
CA LYS A 48 -10.44 -0.43 -7.25
C LYS A 48 -9.56 0.68 -6.69
N MET A 49 -8.41 0.32 -6.11
CA MET A 49 -7.48 1.31 -5.56
C MET A 49 -6.87 2.21 -6.65
N MET A 50 -6.62 1.66 -7.85
CA MET A 50 -6.15 2.43 -9.01
C MET A 50 -7.22 3.43 -9.51
N MET A 51 -8.51 3.09 -9.40
CA MET A 51 -9.61 4.00 -9.76
C MET A 51 -9.74 5.22 -8.84
N GLU A 52 -9.20 5.14 -7.61
CA GLU A 52 -9.16 6.26 -6.66
C GLU A 52 -8.02 7.27 -6.96
N ALA A 53 -7.22 7.03 -8.01
CA ALA A 53 -6.16 7.91 -8.49
C ALA A 53 -5.07 8.24 -7.44
N TYR A 54 -4.82 7.32 -6.51
CA TYR A 54 -3.69 7.43 -5.60
C TYR A 54 -2.38 7.09 -6.30
N SER A 55 -1.29 7.79 -5.95
CA SER A 55 0.04 7.48 -6.47
C SER A 55 0.52 6.12 -5.95
N ALA A 56 0.98 5.24 -6.85
CA ALA A 56 1.56 3.96 -6.44
C ALA A 56 2.76 4.13 -5.50
N SER A 57 3.57 5.17 -5.68
CA SER A 57 4.69 5.50 -4.79
C SER A 57 4.21 5.83 -3.36
N GLN A 58 3.07 6.49 -3.21
CA GLN A 58 2.48 6.74 -1.88
C GLN A 58 1.95 5.45 -1.26
N ILE A 59 1.32 4.58 -2.06
CA ILE A 59 0.87 3.26 -1.59
C ILE A 59 2.07 2.45 -1.08
N LEU A 60 3.17 2.40 -1.84
CA LEU A 60 4.39 1.69 -1.45
C LEU A 60 4.97 2.19 -0.12
N ASP A 61 5.06 3.51 0.07
CA ASP A 61 5.58 4.11 1.32
C ASP A 61 4.70 3.77 2.54
N GLN A 62 3.38 3.79 2.37
CA GLN A 62 2.46 3.44 3.45
C GLN A 62 2.43 1.94 3.76
N VAL A 63 2.50 1.10 2.73
CA VAL A 63 2.64 -0.36 2.91
C VAL A 63 3.95 -0.66 3.62
N GLN A 64 5.05 0.00 3.26
CA GLN A 64 6.34 -0.16 3.94
C GLN A 64 6.23 0.14 5.44
N LYS A 65 5.59 1.27 5.80
CA LYS A 65 5.34 1.63 7.21
C LYS A 65 4.52 0.54 7.91
N SER A 66 3.44 0.08 7.29
CA SER A 66 2.59 -0.98 7.84
C SER A 66 3.34 -2.30 8.05
N VAL A 67 4.27 -2.65 7.16
CA VAL A 67 5.09 -3.86 7.26
C VAL A 67 6.13 -3.76 8.37
N ILE A 68 6.76 -2.59 8.53
CA ILE A 68 7.74 -2.33 9.60
C ILE A 68 7.06 -2.43 10.97
N ASP A 69 5.88 -1.82 11.10
CA ASP A 69 5.11 -1.77 12.35
C ASP A 69 4.40 -3.09 12.69
N SER A 70 4.27 -4.02 11.73
CA SER A 70 3.63 -5.32 11.96
C SER A 70 4.39 -6.16 12.98
N LEU A 71 3.67 -6.72 13.97
CA LEU A 71 4.23 -7.66 14.96
C LEU A 71 4.13 -9.12 14.50
N GLU A 72 3.42 -9.40 13.42
CA GLU A 72 3.13 -10.75 12.93
C GLU A 72 4.19 -11.26 11.95
N LEU A 73 5.01 -10.35 11.41
CA LEU A 73 6.09 -10.65 10.49
C LEU A 73 7.43 -10.76 11.23
N THR A 74 8.18 -11.81 10.94
CA THR A 74 9.57 -11.95 11.38
C THR A 74 10.48 -10.95 10.66
N ASP A 75 11.65 -10.66 11.25
CA ASP A 75 12.62 -9.72 10.66
C ASP A 75 13.07 -10.15 9.26
N VAL A 76 13.19 -11.45 9.00
CA VAL A 76 13.54 -11.97 7.67
C VAL A 76 12.41 -11.72 6.66
N GLN A 77 11.14 -11.89 7.06
CA GLN A 77 10.00 -11.59 6.20
C GLN A 77 9.91 -10.09 5.91
N LYS A 78 10.10 -9.25 6.94
CA LYS A 78 10.15 -7.78 6.78
C LYS A 78 11.26 -7.38 5.81
N ALA A 79 12.46 -7.93 5.97
CA ALA A 79 13.59 -7.66 5.08
C ALA A 79 13.27 -8.02 3.61
N ASN A 80 12.73 -9.22 3.37
CA ASN A 80 12.36 -9.66 2.02
C ASN A 80 11.28 -8.78 1.38
N ILE A 81 10.28 -8.35 2.15
CA ILE A 81 9.22 -7.45 1.66
C ILE A 81 9.81 -6.07 1.37
N CYS A 82 10.62 -5.52 2.28
CA CYS A 82 11.26 -4.20 2.10
C CYS A 82 12.21 -4.17 0.89
N GLU A 83 12.97 -5.25 0.65
CA GLU A 83 13.78 -5.39 -0.56
C GLU A 83 12.90 -5.33 -1.82
N LYS A 84 11.76 -6.03 -1.80
CA LYS A 84 10.81 -6.00 -2.91
C LYS A 84 10.23 -4.61 -3.15
N ILE A 85 9.85 -3.91 -2.07
CA ILE A 85 9.36 -2.53 -2.12
C ILE A 85 10.41 -1.61 -2.78
N ALA A 86 11.69 -1.76 -2.45
CA ALA A 86 12.76 -0.98 -3.05
C ALA A 86 12.88 -1.22 -4.57
N VAL A 87 12.79 -2.48 -5.01
CA VAL A 87 12.80 -2.83 -6.44
C VAL A 87 11.58 -2.24 -7.17
N CYS A 88 10.39 -2.39 -6.60
CA CYS A 88 9.17 -1.81 -7.16
C CYS A 88 9.24 -0.28 -7.22
N SER A 89 9.76 0.37 -6.18
CA SER A 89 9.93 1.83 -6.13
C SER A 89 10.89 2.32 -7.20
N TRP A 90 12.01 1.64 -7.40
CA TRP A 90 12.96 1.94 -8.48
C TRP A 90 12.31 1.79 -9.86
N ARG A 91 11.54 0.71 -10.08
CA ARG A 91 10.82 0.51 -11.35
C ARG A 91 9.75 1.56 -11.60
N LEU A 92 9.03 2.01 -10.57
CA LEU A 92 8.07 3.11 -10.70
C LEU A 92 8.76 4.42 -11.13
N GLN A 93 9.94 4.70 -10.59
CA GLN A 93 10.73 5.88 -10.99
C GLN A 93 11.21 5.78 -12.45
N ASP A 94 11.43 4.57 -12.96
CA ASP A 94 11.76 4.30 -14.36
C ASP A 94 10.52 4.28 -15.28
N GLY A 95 9.33 4.63 -14.77
CA GLY A 95 8.09 4.71 -15.54
C GLY A 95 7.40 3.35 -15.78
N ALA A 96 7.67 2.34 -14.94
CA ALA A 96 6.96 1.07 -15.02
C ALA A 96 5.47 1.21 -14.66
N SER A 97 4.67 0.23 -15.09
CA SER A 97 3.23 0.16 -14.79
C SER A 97 2.98 0.03 -13.29
N GLU A 98 2.19 0.96 -12.74
CA GLU A 98 1.77 0.99 -11.34
C GLU A 98 1.04 -0.27 -10.90
N PHE A 99 0.07 -0.71 -11.70
CA PHE A 99 -0.70 -1.93 -11.46
C PHE A 99 0.22 -3.16 -11.30
N LEU A 100 1.15 -3.36 -12.24
CA LEU A 100 2.06 -4.49 -12.18
C LEU A 100 3.01 -4.43 -10.99
N GLN A 101 3.48 -3.24 -10.60
CA GLN A 101 4.35 -3.12 -9.42
C GLN A 101 3.61 -3.39 -8.11
N LEU A 102 2.37 -2.88 -7.96
CA LEU A 102 1.54 -3.16 -6.79
C LEU A 102 1.20 -4.64 -6.70
N MET A 103 0.85 -5.26 -7.83
CA MET A 103 0.54 -6.68 -7.89
C MET A 103 1.77 -7.56 -7.55
N ASP A 104 2.95 -7.25 -8.10
CA ASP A 104 4.23 -7.94 -7.81
C ASP A 104 4.62 -7.83 -6.32
N LEU A 105 4.38 -6.66 -5.70
CA LEU A 105 4.56 -6.50 -4.25
C LEU A 105 3.58 -7.34 -3.45
N CYS A 106 2.27 -7.27 -3.77
CA CYS A 106 1.24 -7.99 -3.03
C CYS A 106 1.47 -9.51 -3.09
N TYR A 107 1.84 -10.06 -4.24
CA TYR A 107 2.25 -11.46 -4.36
C TYR A 107 3.44 -11.82 -3.46
N THR A 108 4.40 -10.92 -3.32
CA THR A 108 5.56 -11.12 -2.44
C THR A 108 5.15 -11.13 -0.97
N ILE A 109 4.23 -10.25 -0.57
CA ILE A 109 3.64 -10.22 0.78
C ILE A 109 2.89 -11.52 1.06
N VAL A 110 1.98 -11.94 0.17
CA VAL A 110 1.24 -13.21 0.27
C VAL A 110 2.18 -14.41 0.43
N LYS A 111 3.28 -14.43 -0.33
CA LYS A 111 4.31 -15.47 -0.24
C LYS A 111 5.06 -15.41 1.09
N ALA A 112 5.41 -14.23 1.58
CA ALA A 112 6.09 -14.07 2.86
C ALA A 112 5.25 -14.63 4.02
N HIS A 113 3.93 -14.43 4.01
CA HIS A 113 3.03 -15.02 5.01
C HIS A 113 2.94 -16.57 4.96
N LYS A 114 3.35 -17.23 3.87
CA LYS A 114 3.39 -18.72 3.80
C LYS A 114 4.57 -19.34 4.56
N SER A 115 5.65 -18.59 4.80
CA SER A 115 6.90 -19.16 5.34
C SER A 115 6.88 -19.48 6.85
N VAL A 116 5.76 -19.25 7.55
CA VAL A 116 5.63 -19.47 9.01
C VAL A 116 5.27 -20.92 9.38
N THR A 117 5.06 -21.82 8.42
CA THR A 117 4.84 -23.24 8.76
C THR A 117 6.17 -23.95 8.94
N VAL A 118 6.69 -23.94 10.18
CA VAL A 118 7.63 -24.94 10.70
C VAL A 118 6.84 -25.98 11.48
#